data_AF-A0A1M5BL82-F1
#
_entry.id   AF-A0A1M5BL82-F1
#
_cell.length_a   1.000
_cell.length_b   1.000
_cell.length_c   1.000
_cell.angle_alpha   90.00
_cell.angle_beta   90.00
_cell.angle_gamma   90.00
#
_symmetry.space_group_name_H-M   'P 1'
#
loop_
_entity.id
_entity.type
_entity.pdbx_description
1 polymer ?
#
loop_
_entity_poly.entity_id
_entity_poly.type
_entity_poly.pdbx_seq_one_letter_code
_entity_poly.pdbx_strand_id
1 'polypeptide(L)'
;MLKALKKRIKSKRGFTLVELLVVVAIIAILAAVLVPRFLTYTDRAREARAMADINAIRTVITAYMADEGNGQPPINSNDPTIPNSIAAVLQSRGIKWTGDASGITDPWGRPYYYEQVMNTIAFKPVNSTLNVFNTYVHEQKFYLTTA
;
A
#
# COMPACT_ATOMS: atom_id res chain seq x y z
N MET A 1 60.22 38.61 21.15
CA MET A 1 59.54 37.48 20.47
C MET A 1 58.00 37.51 20.51
N LEU A 2 57.34 38.50 21.16
CA LEU A 2 55.86 38.54 21.31
C LEU A 2 55.03 39.14 20.16
N LYS A 3 55.62 39.53 19.02
CA LYS A 3 54.87 40.19 17.94
C LYS A 3 54.13 39.21 17.01
N ALA A 4 54.42 37.92 17.08
CA ALA A 4 53.84 36.90 16.20
C ALA A 4 52.48 36.33 16.66
N LEU A 5 52.12 36.47 17.95
CA LEU A 5 50.89 35.89 18.50
C LEU A 5 49.65 36.80 18.31
N LYS A 6 49.85 38.09 18.01
CA LYS A 6 48.76 39.08 17.86
C LYS A 6 48.13 39.11 16.45
N LYS A 7 48.50 38.20 15.55
CA LYS A 7 48.12 38.21 14.14
C LYS A 7 47.33 36.96 13.71
N ARG A 8 46.35 36.54 14.52
CA ARG A 8 45.38 35.49 14.13
C ARG A 8 43.91 35.85 14.34
N ILE A 9 43.58 37.12 14.57
CA ILE A 9 42.19 37.60 14.45
C ILE A 9 42.04 38.25 13.07
N LYS A 10 42.28 37.46 12.01
CA LYS A 10 41.95 37.86 10.64
C LYS A 10 40.54 37.35 10.36
N SER A 11 39.60 38.29 10.30
CA SER A 11 38.26 38.17 9.72
C SER A 11 37.52 36.85 10.00
N LYS A 12 36.97 36.68 11.21
CA LYS A 12 35.79 35.83 11.34
C LYS A 12 34.61 36.60 10.74
N ARG A 13 34.33 36.37 9.46
CA ARG A 13 33.06 36.77 8.83
C ARG A 13 31.97 35.95 9.51
N GLY A 14 31.27 36.55 10.46
CA GLY A 14 30.14 35.94 11.15
C GLY A 14 28.94 35.88 10.21
N PHE A 15 28.16 34.81 10.32
CA PHE A 15 26.87 34.66 9.69
C PHE A 15 25.96 35.81 10.15
N THR A 16 25.42 36.60 9.23
CA THR A 16 24.51 37.68 9.60
C THR A 16 23.13 37.11 9.93
N LEU A 17 22.41 37.75 10.87
CA LEU A 17 21.01 37.36 11.16
C LEU A 17 20.11 37.50 9.93
N VAL A 18 20.43 38.46 9.05
CA VAL A 18 19.70 38.69 7.80
C VAL A 18 19.91 37.53 6.81
N GLU A 19 21.13 36.99 6.69
CA GLU A 19 21.39 35.80 5.88
C GLU A 19 20.60 34.59 6.39
N LEU A 20 20.51 34.39 7.71
CA LEU A 20 19.68 33.31 8.27
C LEU A 20 18.20 33.53 7.95
N LEU A 21 17.71 34.76 8.11
CA LEU A 21 16.31 35.11 7.95
C LEU A 21 15.83 34.87 6.52
N VAL A 22 16.63 35.27 5.52
CA VAL A 22 16.27 35.04 4.11
C VAL A 22 16.28 33.55 3.78
N VAL A 23 17.22 32.77 4.32
CA VAL A 23 17.27 31.31 4.10
C VAL A 23 16.04 30.61 4.66
N VAL A 24 15.65 30.88 5.91
CA VAL A 24 14.47 30.24 6.50
C VAL A 24 13.18 30.71 5.84
N ALA A 25 13.13 31.96 5.35
CA ALA A 25 11.99 32.45 4.57
C ALA A 25 11.83 31.68 3.25
N ILE A 26 12.91 31.43 2.51
CA ILE A 26 12.87 30.63 1.28
C ILE A 26 12.47 29.19 1.58
N ILE A 27 13.04 28.57 2.63
CA ILE A 27 12.69 27.20 3.04
C ILE A 27 11.20 27.11 3.42
N ALA A 28 10.66 28.10 4.14
CA ALA A 28 9.24 28.13 4.50
C ALA A 28 8.31 28.18 3.28
N ILE A 29 8.65 28.99 2.28
CA ILE A 29 7.88 29.08 1.02
C ILE A 29 7.93 27.74 0.26
N LEU A 30 9.11 27.13 0.14
CA LEU A 30 9.27 25.84 -0.52
C LEU A 30 8.52 24.73 0.22
N ALA A 31 8.61 24.68 1.54
CA ALA A 31 7.93 23.70 2.37
C ALA A 31 6.40 23.82 2.26
N ALA A 32 5.86 25.05 2.23
CA ALA A 32 4.42 25.29 2.12
C ALA A 32 3.81 24.68 0.84
N VAL A 33 4.53 24.70 -0.28
CA VAL A 33 4.07 24.10 -1.55
C VAL A 33 4.40 22.60 -1.63
N LEU A 34 5.53 22.17 -1.05
CA LEU A 34 6.04 20.81 -1.18
C LEU A 34 5.29 19.80 -0.30
N VAL A 35 5.00 20.16 0.96
CA VAL A 35 4.36 19.25 1.94
C VAL A 35 3.01 18.69 1.47
N PRO A 36 2.03 19.50 1.00
CA PRO A 36 0.74 18.95 0.56
C PRO A 36 0.87 18.04 -0.67
N ARG A 37 1.82 18.35 -1.57
CA ARG A 37 2.10 17.51 -2.74
C ARG A 37 2.65 16.16 -2.33
N PHE A 38 3.60 16.13 -1.40
CA PHE A 38 4.24 14.89 -0.95
C PHE A 38 3.25 13.85 -0.41
N LEU A 39 2.24 14.29 0.35
CA LEU A 39 1.18 13.42 0.90
C LEU A 39 0.41 12.69 -0.22
N THR A 40 -0.01 13.42 -1.25
CA THR A 40 -0.75 12.83 -2.38
C THR A 40 0.08 11.83 -3.20
N TYR A 41 1.40 12.03 -3.32
CA TYR A 41 2.28 11.06 -3.96
C TYR A 41 2.38 9.77 -3.14
N THR A 42 2.47 9.87 -1.81
CA THR A 42 2.52 8.67 -0.96
C THR A 42 1.23 7.88 -1.02
N ASP A 43 0.08 8.54 -1.10
CA ASP A 43 -1.21 7.85 -1.22
C ASP A 43 -1.37 7.13 -2.57
N ARG A 44 -0.98 7.77 -3.68
CA ARG A 44 -0.97 7.11 -5.00
C ARG A 44 -0.02 5.90 -5.05
N ALA A 45 1.14 6.00 -4.41
CA ALA A 45 2.07 4.88 -4.34
C ALA A 45 1.50 3.72 -3.52
N ARG A 46 0.78 4.01 -2.42
CA ARG A 46 0.03 3.02 -1.65
C ARG A 46 -1.08 2.39 -2.50
N GLU A 47 -1.91 3.17 -3.17
CA GLU A 47 -2.95 2.64 -4.06
C GLU A 47 -2.37 1.72 -5.14
N ALA A 48 -1.30 2.15 -5.82
CA ALA A 48 -0.64 1.36 -6.86
C ALA A 48 -0.10 0.02 -6.32
N ARG A 49 0.48 0.01 -5.11
CA ARG A 49 0.92 -1.21 -4.45
C ARG A 49 -0.26 -2.13 -4.12
N ALA A 50 -1.33 -1.59 -3.56
CA ALA A 50 -2.53 -2.37 -3.24
C ALA A 50 -3.14 -3.01 -4.49
N MET A 51 -3.15 -2.28 -5.63
CA MET A 51 -3.59 -2.81 -6.92
C MET A 51 -2.67 -3.92 -7.43
N ALA A 52 -1.35 -3.78 -7.29
CA ALA A 52 -0.40 -4.81 -7.70
C ALA A 52 -0.58 -6.10 -6.89
N ASP A 53 -0.78 -5.99 -5.58
CA ASP A 53 -1.03 -7.11 -4.68
C ASP A 53 -2.34 -7.85 -5.06
N ILE A 54 -3.42 -7.10 -5.30
CA ILE A 54 -4.70 -7.67 -5.77
C ILE A 54 -4.55 -8.35 -7.12
N ASN A 55 -3.83 -7.75 -8.06
CA ASN A 55 -3.59 -8.34 -9.38
C ASN A 55 -2.81 -9.65 -9.29
N ALA A 56 -1.80 -9.72 -8.42
CA ALA A 56 -1.05 -10.96 -8.18
C ALA A 56 -1.96 -12.07 -7.64
N ILE A 57 -2.79 -11.75 -6.65
CA ILE A 57 -3.79 -12.68 -6.10
C ILE A 57 -4.78 -13.12 -7.19
N ARG A 58 -5.27 -12.18 -8.00
CA ARG A 58 -6.19 -12.44 -9.11
C ARG A 58 -5.58 -13.42 -10.12
N THR A 59 -4.34 -13.19 -10.55
CA THR A 59 -3.66 -14.05 -11.51
C THR A 59 -3.57 -15.50 -11.01
N VAL A 60 -3.23 -15.69 -9.73
CA VAL A 60 -3.18 -17.02 -9.11
C VAL A 60 -4.54 -17.70 -9.15
N ILE A 61 -5.60 -16.99 -8.79
CA ILE A 61 -6.95 -17.55 -8.74
C ILE A 61 -7.46 -17.87 -10.13
N THR A 62 -7.24 -17.00 -11.11
CA THR A 62 -7.62 -17.27 -12.49
C THR A 62 -6.87 -18.46 -13.07
N ALA A 63 -5.60 -18.64 -12.72
CA ALA A 63 -4.83 -19.81 -13.13
C ALA A 63 -5.38 -21.08 -12.46
N TYR A 64 -5.67 -21.04 -11.16
CA TYR A 64 -6.31 -22.14 -10.47
C TYR A 64 -7.66 -22.52 -11.09
N MET A 65 -8.52 -21.55 -11.40
CA MET A 65 -9.82 -21.80 -12.03
C MET A 65 -9.68 -22.46 -13.41
N ALA A 66 -8.65 -22.10 -14.17
CA ALA A 66 -8.38 -22.65 -15.49
C ALA A 66 -7.83 -24.09 -15.44
N ASP A 67 -6.95 -24.39 -14.47
CA ASP A 67 -6.21 -25.66 -14.44
C ASP A 67 -6.84 -26.71 -13.51
N GLU A 68 -7.15 -26.34 -12.27
CA GLU A 68 -7.46 -27.27 -11.18
C GLU A 68 -8.91 -27.14 -10.70
N GLY A 69 -9.44 -25.92 -10.70
CA GLY A 69 -10.73 -25.56 -10.13
C GLY A 69 -11.93 -25.90 -11.02
N ASN A 70 -11.72 -26.43 -12.22
CA ASN A 70 -12.80 -26.74 -13.17
C ASN A 70 -13.75 -25.54 -13.41
N GLY A 71 -13.17 -24.34 -13.58
CA GLY A 71 -13.92 -23.09 -13.70
C GLY A 71 -14.51 -22.54 -12.40
N GLN A 72 -14.34 -23.24 -11.27
CA GLN A 72 -14.84 -22.80 -9.97
C GLN A 72 -13.77 -22.08 -9.16
N PRO A 73 -14.14 -21.00 -8.46
CA PRO A 73 -13.23 -20.27 -7.60
C PRO A 73 -12.84 -21.10 -6.35
N PRO A 74 -11.66 -20.85 -5.75
CA PRO A 74 -11.21 -21.56 -4.56
C PRO A 74 -12.15 -21.29 -3.37
N ILE A 75 -12.29 -22.24 -2.45
CA ILE A 75 -13.21 -22.10 -1.32
C ILE A 75 -12.74 -20.98 -0.37
N ASN A 76 -13.70 -20.26 0.24
CA ASN A 76 -13.39 -19.21 1.21
C ASN A 76 -12.97 -19.79 2.57
N SER A 77 -11.73 -20.27 2.66
CA SER A 77 -11.11 -20.69 3.91
C SER A 77 -9.65 -20.24 3.97
N ASN A 78 -9.27 -19.70 5.14
CA ASN A 78 -7.90 -19.29 5.43
C ASN A 78 -7.03 -20.44 5.96
N ASP A 79 -7.59 -21.65 6.08
CA ASP A 79 -6.86 -22.84 6.49
C ASP A 79 -6.21 -23.52 5.27
N PRO A 80 -4.86 -23.60 5.19
CA PRO A 80 -4.17 -24.21 4.07
C PRO A 80 -4.26 -25.74 4.04
N THR A 81 -4.72 -26.38 5.12
CA THR A 81 -4.88 -27.84 5.17
C THR A 81 -6.13 -28.31 4.44
N ILE A 82 -7.10 -27.41 4.23
CA ILE A 82 -8.32 -27.71 3.50
C ILE A 82 -8.01 -27.67 1.99
N PRO A 83 -8.27 -28.75 1.23
CA PRO A 83 -8.06 -28.77 -0.21
C PRO A 83 -8.81 -27.64 -0.92
N ASN A 84 -8.19 -27.09 -1.96
CA ASN A 84 -8.77 -26.04 -2.81
C ASN A 84 -9.15 -24.74 -2.08
N SER A 85 -8.67 -24.54 -0.83
CA SER A 85 -8.86 -23.29 -0.10
C SER A 85 -8.09 -22.14 -0.71
N ILE A 86 -8.60 -20.92 -0.55
CA ILE A 86 -7.89 -19.72 -0.99
C ILE A 86 -6.49 -19.65 -0.36
N ALA A 87 -6.33 -20.11 0.89
CA ALA A 87 -5.03 -20.25 1.53
C ALA A 87 -4.13 -21.26 0.80
N ALA A 88 -4.62 -22.48 0.54
CA ALA A 88 -3.84 -23.52 -0.14
C ALA A 88 -3.42 -23.10 -1.56
N VAL A 89 -4.35 -22.50 -2.31
CA VAL A 89 -4.15 -22.08 -3.70
C VAL A 89 -3.18 -20.91 -3.83
N LEU A 90 -3.24 -19.93 -2.92
CA LEU A 90 -2.33 -18.80 -2.91
C LEU A 90 -0.95 -19.19 -2.39
N GLN A 91 -0.88 -20.00 -1.33
CA GLN A 91 0.38 -20.43 -0.74
C GLN A 91 1.16 -21.36 -1.67
N SER A 92 0.49 -22.21 -2.46
CA SER A 92 1.16 -23.05 -3.47
C SER A 92 1.88 -22.23 -4.54
N ARG A 93 1.43 -20.99 -4.80
CA ARG A 93 2.05 -20.04 -5.73
C ARG A 93 2.89 -18.97 -5.03
N GLY A 94 3.25 -19.19 -3.76
CA GLY A 94 4.18 -18.36 -2.98
C GLY A 94 3.57 -17.14 -2.29
N ILE A 95 2.24 -16.97 -2.33
CA ILE A 95 1.54 -15.87 -1.64
C ILE A 95 1.07 -16.36 -0.26
N LYS A 96 1.65 -15.80 0.81
CA LYS A 96 1.23 -16.12 2.18
C LYS A 96 -0.15 -15.54 2.48
N TRP A 97 -1.17 -16.40 2.45
CA TRP A 97 -2.55 -16.04 2.76
C TRP A 97 -3.00 -16.68 4.08
N THR A 98 -3.31 -15.86 5.08
CA THR A 98 -3.68 -16.31 6.43
C THR A 98 -5.00 -15.69 6.92
N GLY A 99 -5.58 -14.75 6.16
CA GLY A 99 -6.79 -14.02 6.57
C GLY A 99 -6.63 -13.08 7.76
N ASP A 100 -5.38 -12.87 8.19
CA ASP A 100 -5.00 -12.00 9.31
C ASP A 100 -3.77 -11.15 8.92
N ALA A 101 -3.33 -10.27 9.82
CA ALA A 101 -2.19 -9.39 9.58
C ALA A 101 -0.83 -10.12 9.47
N SER A 102 -0.78 -11.43 9.71
CA SER A 102 0.42 -12.25 9.59
C SER A 102 0.72 -12.65 8.14
N GLY A 103 -0.24 -12.46 7.23
CA GLY A 103 -0.14 -12.76 5.80
C GLY A 103 0.14 -11.52 4.95
N ILE A 104 -0.36 -11.52 3.72
CA ILE A 104 -0.34 -10.32 2.88
C ILE A 104 -1.27 -9.24 3.45
N THR A 105 -0.74 -8.03 3.59
CA THR A 105 -1.44 -6.86 4.10
C THR A 105 -1.41 -5.72 3.10
N ASP A 106 -2.45 -4.89 3.13
CA ASP A 106 -2.51 -3.68 2.34
C ASP A 106 -1.48 -2.64 2.82
N PRO A 107 -1.22 -1.59 2.05
CA PRO A 107 -0.26 -0.54 2.43
C PRO A 107 -0.66 0.30 3.65
N TRP A 108 -1.86 0.08 4.20
CA TRP A 108 -2.36 0.65 5.45
C TRP A 108 -2.27 -0.35 6.63
N GLY A 109 -1.69 -1.53 6.42
CA GLY A 109 -1.42 -2.55 7.43
C GLY A 109 -2.62 -3.46 7.75
N ARG A 110 -3.68 -3.45 6.95
CA ARG A 110 -4.87 -4.28 7.14
C ARG A 110 -4.77 -5.54 6.28
N PRO A 111 -5.27 -6.70 6.74
CA PRO A 111 -5.28 -7.90 5.93
C PRO A 111 -6.29 -7.80 4.77
N TYR A 112 -6.00 -8.51 3.69
CA TYR A 112 -6.95 -8.73 2.61
C TYR A 112 -8.00 -9.78 2.99
N TYR A 113 -9.24 -9.55 2.57
CA TYR A 113 -10.32 -10.52 2.72
C TYR A 113 -10.77 -11.03 1.36
N TYR A 114 -11.02 -12.33 1.30
CA TYR A 114 -11.64 -13.02 0.18
C TYR A 114 -13.09 -13.30 0.55
N GLU A 115 -14.01 -12.95 -0.35
CA GLU A 115 -15.44 -13.20 -0.18
C GLU A 115 -16.00 -13.84 -1.44
N GLN A 116 -16.72 -14.94 -1.29
CA GLN A 116 -17.49 -15.55 -2.38
C GLN A 116 -18.92 -15.01 -2.30
N VAL A 117 -19.30 -14.16 -3.25
CA VAL A 117 -20.66 -13.61 -3.35
C VAL A 117 -21.32 -14.27 -4.55
N MET A 118 -22.22 -15.23 -4.33
CA MET A 118 -23.09 -15.87 -5.34
C MET A 118 -22.52 -15.89 -6.77
N ASN A 119 -21.72 -16.92 -7.09
CA ASN A 119 -21.06 -17.11 -8.39
C ASN A 119 -20.10 -15.97 -8.83
N THR A 120 -19.67 -15.12 -7.88
CA THR A 120 -18.74 -14.00 -8.10
C THR A 120 -17.71 -13.93 -6.96
N ILE A 121 -16.41 -13.82 -7.28
CA ILE A 121 -15.37 -13.58 -6.27
C ILE A 121 -15.27 -12.08 -5.99
N ALA A 122 -15.25 -11.65 -4.73
CA ALA A 122 -14.96 -10.29 -4.32
C ALA A 122 -13.75 -10.23 -3.37
N PHE A 123 -12.83 -9.28 -3.62
CA PHE A 123 -11.79 -8.88 -2.66
C PHE A 123 -12.14 -7.51 -2.06
N LYS A 124 -12.09 -7.39 -0.74
CA LYS A 124 -12.49 -6.16 -0.03
C LYS A 124 -11.44 -5.76 1.02
N PRO A 125 -10.95 -4.50 1.03
CA PRO A 125 -10.34 -3.93 2.23
C PRO A 125 -11.42 -3.60 3.28
N VAL A 126 -11.11 -3.80 4.56
CA VAL A 126 -12.06 -3.60 5.67
C VAL A 126 -12.49 -2.14 5.72
N ASN A 127 -13.76 -1.88 5.34
CA ASN A 127 -14.62 -0.75 5.71
C ASN A 127 -16.10 -0.93 5.21
N SER A 128 -16.52 -2.10 4.68
CA SER A 128 -17.84 -2.23 4.06
C SER A 128 -18.83 -3.11 4.85
N THR A 129 -19.52 -2.53 5.84
CA THR A 129 -20.66 -3.15 6.54
C THR A 129 -21.99 -2.98 5.79
N LEU A 130 -22.00 -3.07 4.44
CA LEU A 130 -23.24 -2.98 3.67
C LEU A 130 -23.35 -4.08 2.61
N ASN A 131 -24.53 -4.69 2.68
CA ASN A 131 -25.10 -5.80 1.94
C ASN A 131 -24.77 -5.84 0.44
N VAL A 132 -24.87 -7.07 -0.05
CA VAL A 132 -24.61 -7.63 -1.40
C VAL A 132 -25.35 -6.94 -2.57
N PHE A 133 -26.01 -5.79 -2.39
CA PHE A 133 -26.69 -5.10 -3.46
C PHE A 133 -26.25 -3.65 -3.58
N ASN A 134 -25.43 -3.41 -4.61
CA ASN A 134 -25.35 -2.16 -5.35
C ASN A 134 -25.09 -0.88 -4.52
N THR A 135 -23.82 -0.50 -4.38
CA THR A 135 -23.45 0.90 -4.17
C THR A 135 -22.12 1.14 -4.87
N TYR A 136 -22.22 1.73 -6.06
CA TYR A 136 -21.10 2.40 -6.70
C TYR A 136 -20.70 3.61 -5.86
N VAL A 137 -19.43 3.99 -6.00
CA VAL A 137 -18.76 5.20 -5.50
C VAL A 137 -18.11 5.03 -4.12
N HIS A 138 -16.78 4.87 -4.16
CA HIS A 138 -15.74 4.88 -3.09
C HIS A 138 -15.15 3.57 -2.55
N GLU A 139 -15.62 2.40 -2.97
CA GLU A 139 -14.96 1.14 -2.64
C GLU A 139 -14.57 0.41 -3.93
N GLN A 140 -13.28 0.31 -4.25
CA GLN A 140 -12.80 -0.56 -5.31
C GLN A 140 -12.91 -2.03 -4.86
N LYS A 141 -14.15 -2.53 -4.87
CA LYS A 141 -14.48 -3.94 -4.77
C LYS A 141 -14.34 -4.53 -6.17
N PHE A 142 -13.30 -5.33 -6.37
CA PHE A 142 -13.09 -6.03 -7.64
C PHE A 142 -13.88 -7.33 -7.61
N TYR A 143 -14.94 -7.38 -8.43
CA TYR A 143 -15.78 -8.55 -8.62
C TYR A 143 -15.29 -9.35 -9.83
N LEU A 144 -15.06 -10.67 -9.67
CA LEU A 144 -14.87 -11.59 -10.79
C LEU A 144 -16.20 -12.30 -11.02
N THR A 145 -16.94 -11.91 -12.07
CA THR A 145 -18.14 -12.61 -12.50
C THR A 145 -17.72 -13.92 -13.17
N THR A 146 -18.26 -15.04 -12.69
CA THR A 146 -18.16 -16.32 -13.42
C THR A 146 -19.26 -16.29 -14.48
N ALA A 147 -18.94 -16.67 -15.73
CA ALA A 147 -19.91 -16.77 -16.81
C ALA A 147 -20.84 -17.98 -16.65
#